data_AF-A0A5J4N5U1-F1
#
_entry.id   AF-A0A5J4N5U1-F1
#
_cell.length_a   1.000
_cell.length_b   1.000
_cell.length_c   1.000
_cell.angle_alpha   90.00
_cell.angle_beta   90.00
_cell.angle_gamma   90.00
#
_symmetry.space_group_name_H-M   'P 1'
#
loop_
_entity.id
_entity.type
_entity.pdbx_description
1 polymer ?
#
loop_
_entity_poly.entity_id
_entity_poly.type
_entity_poly.pdbx_seq_one_letter_code
_entity_poly.pdbx_strand_id
1 'polypeptide(L)'
;MHLEFDALHMYANRVGRVCTYPFELPACLANISPPLTYHNRKLVWCSQQEIAQLLLGAAIRPDWLSPLVHFRPRNGTMVFYNRQTALSARRNDGYLWKRKPNRRTAKEVHMVLKVDGLECILANYAHSALLSTFHRRTYSLRYNPSIVLVHYLNVPSITQDDKLCLPLPTFFEEDRSELSRNSVLEQLLPMFSGFPNYISRPQSNRQLHFDVQLVLSALCSAISHRLQVASSVGEVSHSTASRTGSSLYCLFIPPTEVAVVPHQKSRLHQSQNLPDLSQGQKAFIMAETAMPDTSEKTSNFTELKCYREY
;
A
#
# COMPACT_ATOMS: atom_id res chain seq x y z
N MET A 1 -40.83 -3.48 -31.55
CA MET A 1 -39.86 -4.48 -32.08
C MET A 1 -38.54 -3.83 -32.53
N HIS A 2 -38.08 -2.75 -31.85
CA HIS A 2 -36.90 -1.97 -32.28
C HIS A 2 -35.84 -1.80 -31.16
N LEU A 3 -35.88 -2.61 -30.11
CA LEU A 3 -34.96 -2.51 -28.96
C LEU A 3 -34.04 -3.72 -28.77
N GLU A 4 -34.07 -4.72 -29.66
CA GLU A 4 -33.19 -5.90 -29.54
C GLU A 4 -32.04 -5.95 -30.55
N PHE A 5 -31.99 -5.04 -31.53
CA PHE A 5 -30.94 -5.08 -32.56
C PHE A 5 -29.63 -4.37 -32.17
N ASP A 6 -29.64 -3.45 -31.20
CA ASP A 6 -28.43 -2.73 -30.78
C ASP A 6 -27.56 -3.50 -29.78
N ALA A 7 -28.13 -4.46 -29.05
CA ALA A 7 -27.36 -5.27 -28.10
C ALA A 7 -26.44 -6.30 -28.80
N LEU A 8 -26.83 -6.78 -29.99
CA LEU A 8 -26.08 -7.79 -30.74
C LEU A 8 -24.93 -7.20 -31.58
N HIS A 9 -25.00 -5.91 -31.96
CA HIS A 9 -23.88 -5.22 -32.62
C HIS A 9 -22.76 -4.78 -31.66
N MET A 10 -23.02 -4.79 -30.34
CA MET A 10 -21.98 -4.55 -29.33
C MET A 10 -21.14 -5.80 -28.99
N TYR A 11 -21.54 -7.00 -29.44
CA TYR A 11 -20.88 -8.26 -29.10
C TYR A 11 -20.00 -8.86 -30.20
N ALA A 12 -19.98 -8.28 -31.41
CA ALA A 12 -19.34 -8.88 -32.59
C ALA A 12 -18.02 -8.19 -33.04
N ASN A 13 -17.18 -7.69 -32.12
CA ASN A 13 -15.83 -7.24 -32.44
C ASN A 13 -14.82 -7.65 -31.36
N ARG A 14 -14.62 -8.97 -31.25
CA ARG A 14 -13.41 -9.55 -30.64
C ARG A 14 -12.34 -9.57 -31.72
N VAL A 15 -11.13 -9.11 -31.37
CA VAL A 15 -9.94 -8.87 -32.22
C VAL A 15 -9.90 -7.47 -32.84
N GLY A 16 -9.20 -6.53 -32.18
CA GLY A 16 -8.61 -5.37 -32.87
C GLY A 16 -9.33 -4.01 -32.80
N ARG A 17 -10.04 -3.65 -31.71
CA ARG A 17 -10.38 -2.22 -31.52
C ARG A 17 -9.11 -1.43 -31.20
N VAL A 18 -8.63 -0.65 -32.16
CA VAL A 18 -7.63 0.39 -31.93
C VAL A 18 -8.23 1.39 -30.94
N CYS A 19 -7.72 1.41 -29.70
CA CYS A 19 -8.10 2.43 -28.74
C CYS A 19 -7.58 3.78 -29.22
N THR A 20 -8.48 4.74 -29.44
CA THR A 20 -8.10 6.12 -29.75
C THR A 20 -7.90 6.88 -28.45
N TYR A 21 -6.71 7.44 -28.27
CA TYR A 21 -6.36 8.24 -27.09
C TYR A 21 -6.47 9.73 -27.42
N PRO A 22 -6.86 10.59 -26.45
CA PRO A 22 -6.93 12.04 -26.66
C PRO A 22 -5.55 12.73 -26.69
N PHE A 23 -4.48 11.95 -26.81
CA PHE A 23 -3.09 12.40 -26.82
C PHE A 23 -2.26 11.44 -27.70
N GLU A 24 -1.11 11.91 -28.17
CA GLU A 24 -0.18 11.06 -28.92
C GLU A 24 0.43 10.00 -28.02
N LEU A 25 0.15 8.73 -28.35
CA LEU A 25 0.68 7.60 -27.61
C LEU A 25 2.02 7.17 -28.22
N PRO A 26 3.12 7.15 -27.43
CA PRO A 26 4.39 6.58 -27.90
C PRO A 26 4.21 5.14 -28.41
N ALA A 27 4.90 4.79 -29.49
CA ALA A 27 4.75 3.52 -30.17
C ALA A 27 4.91 2.29 -29.25
N CYS A 28 5.83 2.33 -28.27
CA CYS A 28 6.02 1.21 -27.35
C CYS A 28 4.86 1.04 -26.33
N LEU A 29 4.02 2.06 -26.13
CA LEU A 29 2.81 1.93 -25.31
C LEU A 29 1.60 1.49 -26.15
N ALA A 30 1.68 1.54 -27.48
CA ALA A 30 0.58 1.19 -28.38
C ALA A 30 0.18 -0.30 -28.27
N ASN A 31 1.12 -1.16 -27.90
CA ASN A 31 0.87 -2.59 -27.72
C ASN A 31 0.26 -2.93 -26.34
N ILE A 32 0.22 -1.96 -25.42
CA ILE A 32 -0.36 -2.17 -24.09
C ILE A 32 -1.87 -2.12 -24.19
N SER A 33 -2.51 -3.27 -23.98
CA SER A 33 -3.96 -3.38 -23.96
C SER A 33 -4.54 -2.87 -22.62
N PRO A 34 -5.40 -1.84 -22.61
CA PRO A 34 -6.08 -1.40 -21.39
C PRO A 34 -7.05 -2.47 -20.87
N PRO A 35 -7.26 -2.56 -19.54
CA PRO A 35 -8.20 -3.52 -18.99
C PRO A 35 -9.64 -3.08 -19.28
N LEU A 36 -10.60 -3.99 -19.36
CA LEU A 36 -12.00 -3.60 -19.57
C LEU A 36 -12.66 -3.03 -18.30
N THR A 37 -12.23 -3.54 -17.14
CA THR A 37 -12.76 -3.18 -15.83
C THR A 37 -11.66 -2.72 -14.91
N TYR A 38 -12.05 -2.00 -13.87
CA TYR A 38 -11.17 -1.48 -12.84
C TYR A 38 -11.69 -1.88 -11.48
N HIS A 39 -10.77 -2.38 -10.64
CA HIS A 39 -11.04 -2.66 -9.24
C HIS A 39 -10.47 -1.52 -8.41
N ASN A 40 -11.32 -0.85 -7.64
CA ASN A 40 -10.94 0.26 -6.76
C ASN A 40 -10.20 -0.19 -5.49
N ARG A 41 -9.78 -1.46 -5.42
CA ARG A 41 -9.05 -2.01 -4.28
C ARG A 41 -8.10 -3.13 -4.70
N LYS A 42 -6.84 -3.04 -4.27
CA LYS A 42 -5.81 -4.07 -4.44
C LYS A 42 -4.86 -4.07 -3.24
N LEU A 43 -4.67 -5.22 -2.61
CA LEU A 43 -3.83 -5.41 -1.41
C LEU A 43 -2.36 -5.75 -1.72
N VAL A 44 -1.92 -5.48 -2.95
CA VAL A 44 -0.53 -5.60 -3.40
C VAL A 44 -0.25 -4.44 -4.34
N TRP A 45 1.01 -3.99 -4.43
CA TRP A 45 1.37 -2.94 -5.40
C TRP A 45 1.15 -3.43 -6.82
N CYS A 46 0.64 -2.56 -7.69
CA CYS A 46 0.59 -2.84 -9.12
C CYS A 46 2.00 -2.87 -9.71
N SER A 47 2.24 -3.79 -10.63
CA SER A 47 3.43 -3.77 -11.48
C SER A 47 3.43 -2.54 -12.39
N GLN A 48 4.58 -2.20 -12.96
CA GLN A 48 4.71 -1.08 -13.91
C GLN A 48 3.79 -1.27 -15.12
N GLN A 49 3.71 -2.50 -15.64
CA GLN A 49 2.82 -2.86 -16.74
C GLN A 49 1.35 -2.62 -16.38
N GLU A 50 0.91 -3.12 -15.21
CA GLU A 50 -0.46 -2.91 -14.74
C GLU A 50 -0.78 -1.43 -14.54
N ILE A 51 0.17 -0.63 -14.03
CA ILE A 51 -0.02 0.82 -13.87
C ILE A 51 -0.24 1.49 -15.23
N ALA A 52 0.57 1.16 -16.25
CA ALA A 52 0.39 1.69 -17.59
C ALA A 52 -0.97 1.29 -18.18
N GLN A 53 -1.33 0.01 -18.10
CA GLN A 53 -2.63 -0.50 -18.55
C GLN A 53 -3.80 0.25 -17.90
N LEU A 54 -3.73 0.44 -16.57
CA LEU A 54 -4.73 1.14 -15.78
C LEU A 54 -4.86 2.62 -16.18
N LEU A 55 -3.74 3.33 -16.34
CA LEU A 55 -3.74 4.75 -16.74
C LEU A 55 -4.24 4.95 -18.17
N LEU A 56 -3.81 4.11 -19.11
CA LEU A 56 -4.34 4.11 -20.48
C LEU A 56 -5.84 3.85 -20.48
N GLY A 57 -6.29 2.90 -19.67
CA GLY A 57 -7.69 2.64 -19.47
C GLY A 57 -8.47 3.87 -19.01
N ALA A 58 -8.04 4.48 -17.92
CA ALA A 58 -8.68 5.69 -17.39
C ALA A 58 -8.72 6.84 -18.41
N ALA A 59 -7.76 6.91 -19.33
CA ALA A 59 -7.73 7.93 -20.38
C ALA A 59 -8.84 7.81 -21.43
N ILE A 60 -9.40 6.61 -21.61
CA ILE A 60 -10.50 6.35 -22.56
C ILE A 60 -11.84 6.10 -21.86
N ARG A 61 -11.87 6.12 -20.52
CA ARG A 61 -13.06 5.88 -19.70
C ARG A 61 -13.13 6.91 -18.57
N PRO A 62 -13.69 8.10 -18.86
CA PRO A 62 -13.81 9.18 -17.89
C PRO A 62 -14.62 8.80 -16.65
N ASP A 63 -15.52 7.81 -16.76
CA ASP A 63 -16.32 7.26 -15.67
C ASP A 63 -15.49 6.61 -14.55
N TRP A 64 -14.21 6.29 -14.81
CA TRP A 64 -13.30 5.79 -13.78
C TRP A 64 -12.81 6.88 -12.82
N LEU A 65 -12.89 8.16 -13.21
CA LEU A 65 -12.40 9.26 -12.41
C LEU A 65 -13.40 9.62 -11.31
N SER A 66 -12.93 9.65 -10.07
CA SER A 66 -13.70 10.16 -8.95
C SER A 66 -13.75 11.70 -9.00
N PRO A 67 -14.93 12.32 -8.95
CA PRO A 67 -15.04 13.77 -8.85
C PRO A 67 -14.76 14.27 -7.42
N LEU A 68 -14.88 13.40 -6.41
CA LEU A 68 -14.78 13.74 -4.99
C LEU A 68 -13.50 13.22 -4.38
N VAL A 69 -12.87 14.01 -3.50
CA VAL A 69 -11.74 13.59 -2.69
C VAL A 69 -12.21 12.59 -1.64
N HIS A 70 -11.55 11.43 -1.59
CA HIS A 70 -11.79 10.42 -0.57
C HIS A 70 -11.02 10.76 0.71
N PHE A 71 -11.73 10.89 1.83
CA PHE A 71 -11.15 11.11 3.15
C PHE A 71 -10.81 9.78 3.83
N ARG A 72 -9.59 9.66 4.34
CA ARG A 72 -8.97 8.45 4.92
C ARG A 72 -9.19 7.18 4.08
N PRO A 73 -8.72 7.15 2.82
CA PRO A 73 -8.86 5.97 1.96
C PRO A 73 -8.30 4.70 2.59
N ARG A 74 -9.13 3.66 2.66
CA ARG A 74 -8.81 2.38 3.31
C ARG A 74 -7.63 1.68 2.64
N ASN A 75 -7.03 0.73 3.37
CA ASN A 75 -5.98 -0.11 2.85
C ASN A 75 -6.38 -0.83 1.55
N GLY A 76 -5.50 -0.71 0.56
CA GLY A 76 -5.65 -1.21 -0.79
C GLY A 76 -6.43 -0.30 -1.72
N THR A 77 -7.02 0.80 -1.25
CA THR A 77 -7.82 1.70 -2.08
C THR A 77 -7.00 2.23 -3.25
N MET A 78 -7.58 2.11 -4.44
CA MET A 78 -7.13 2.74 -5.67
C MET A 78 -8.21 3.75 -6.07
N VAL A 79 -7.80 4.94 -6.54
CA VAL A 79 -8.73 5.94 -7.08
C VAL A 79 -8.05 6.69 -8.23
N PHE A 80 -8.78 6.88 -9.33
CA PHE A 80 -8.38 7.81 -10.38
C PHE A 80 -8.97 9.19 -10.12
N TYR A 81 -8.16 10.20 -10.38
CA TYR A 81 -8.54 11.60 -10.32
C TYR A 81 -8.05 12.31 -11.58
N ASN A 82 -8.75 13.37 -11.97
CA ASN A 82 -8.09 14.39 -12.79
C ASN A 82 -6.97 15.07 -11.98
N ARG A 83 -6.04 15.74 -12.66
CA ARG A 83 -4.87 16.39 -12.04
C ARG A 83 -5.24 17.36 -10.91
N GLN A 84 -6.30 18.14 -11.07
CA GLN A 84 -6.73 19.12 -10.07
C GLN A 84 -7.29 18.44 -8.82
N THR A 85 -8.17 17.46 -8.97
CA THR A 85 -8.72 16.69 -7.86
C THR A 85 -7.63 15.86 -7.18
N ALA A 86 -6.64 15.36 -7.92
CA ALA A 86 -5.48 14.66 -7.36
C ALA A 86 -4.62 15.58 -6.47
N LEU A 87 -4.44 16.85 -6.86
CA LEU A 87 -3.75 17.85 -6.04
C LEU A 87 -4.51 18.09 -4.73
N SER A 88 -5.83 18.24 -4.80
CA SER A 88 -6.69 18.37 -3.61
C SER A 88 -6.65 17.12 -2.75
N ALA A 89 -6.75 15.93 -3.35
CA ALA A 89 -6.71 14.65 -2.63
C ALA A 89 -5.39 14.49 -1.86
N ARG A 90 -4.24 14.83 -2.46
CA ARG A 90 -2.96 14.71 -1.78
C ARG A 90 -2.81 15.61 -0.56
N ARG A 91 -3.54 16.73 -0.52
CA ARG A 91 -3.54 17.69 0.59
C ARG A 91 -4.58 17.35 1.66
N ASN A 92 -5.70 16.77 1.23
CA ASN A 92 -6.93 16.66 2.03
C ASN A 92 -7.40 15.21 2.23
N ASP A 93 -6.55 14.21 2.01
CA ASP A 93 -6.90 12.79 2.23
C ASP A 93 -7.04 12.39 3.70
N GLY A 94 -6.77 13.30 4.64
CA GLY A 94 -6.99 13.07 6.07
C GLY A 94 -5.95 12.20 6.76
N TYR A 95 -4.85 11.86 6.07
CA TYR A 95 -3.72 11.16 6.67
C TYR A 95 -2.56 12.09 6.97
N LEU A 96 -1.84 11.78 8.05
CA LEU A 96 -0.54 12.38 8.33
C LEU A 96 0.55 11.67 7.53
N TRP A 97 1.19 12.45 6.66
CA TRP A 97 2.33 12.03 5.84
C TRP A 97 3.62 12.57 6.45
N LYS A 98 4.71 11.79 6.38
CA LYS A 98 6.03 12.26 6.81
C LYS A 98 6.35 13.57 6.08
N ARG A 99 6.78 14.58 6.83
CA ARG A 99 7.14 15.90 6.29
C ARG A 99 8.65 16.01 6.05
N LYS A 100 9.06 16.96 5.22
CA LYS A 100 10.49 17.31 5.11
C LYS A 100 10.91 18.06 6.38
N PRO A 101 12.15 17.89 6.89
CA PRO A 101 12.65 18.69 8.00
C PRO A 101 12.44 20.18 7.70
N ASN A 102 11.83 20.91 8.64
CA ASN A 102 11.55 22.34 8.55
C ASN A 102 10.56 22.78 7.45
N ARG A 103 9.78 21.85 6.86
CA ARG A 103 8.71 22.22 5.91
C ARG A 103 7.40 21.56 6.30
N ARG A 104 6.31 22.32 6.14
CA ARG A 104 4.94 21.82 6.35
C ARG A 104 4.46 20.83 5.29
N THR A 105 5.20 20.68 4.19
CA THR A 105 4.82 19.80 3.08
C THR A 105 5.31 18.37 3.28
N ALA A 106 4.51 17.41 2.81
CA ALA A 106 4.88 16.00 2.80
C ALA A 106 6.21 15.78 2.06
N LYS A 107 7.05 14.89 2.60
CA LYS A 107 8.22 14.34 1.94
C LYS A 107 7.73 13.33 0.90
N GLU A 108 7.68 13.79 -0.35
CA GLU A 108 7.43 12.94 -1.51
C GLU A 108 8.75 12.64 -2.23
N VAL A 109 8.95 11.37 -2.60
CA VAL A 109 10.05 10.92 -3.47
C VAL A 109 9.50 10.81 -4.88
N HIS A 110 10.14 11.47 -5.83
CA HIS A 110 9.79 11.44 -7.24
C HIS A 110 10.55 10.32 -7.94
N MET A 111 9.82 9.47 -8.66
CA MET A 111 10.38 8.37 -9.43
C MET A 111 9.87 8.46 -10.87
N VAL A 112 10.69 8.03 -11.81
CA VAL A 112 10.29 7.78 -13.19
C VAL A 112 10.38 6.29 -13.44
N LEU A 113 9.26 5.67 -13.81
CA LEU A 113 9.19 4.22 -14.02
C LEU A 113 9.17 3.90 -15.50
N LYS A 114 9.74 2.74 -15.82
CA LYS A 114 9.88 2.25 -17.18
C LYS A 114 8.85 1.15 -17.47
N VAL A 115 8.39 1.08 -18.71
CA VAL A 115 7.67 -0.08 -19.24
C VAL A 115 8.33 -0.43 -20.56
N ASP A 116 8.76 -1.68 -20.70
CA ASP A 116 9.53 -2.17 -21.84
C ASP A 116 10.72 -1.25 -22.19
N GLY A 117 11.42 -0.78 -21.16
CA GLY A 117 12.58 0.11 -21.29
C GLY A 117 12.27 1.60 -21.48
N LEU A 118 11.01 1.99 -21.77
CA LEU A 118 10.61 3.39 -21.94
C LEU A 118 10.18 4.03 -20.62
N GLU A 119 10.74 5.18 -20.28
CA GLU A 119 10.26 6.06 -19.21
C GLU A 119 8.89 6.69 -19.50
N CYS A 120 7.81 6.05 -19.05
CA CYS A 120 6.45 6.43 -19.41
C CYS A 120 5.54 6.77 -18.22
N ILE A 121 5.96 6.49 -16.98
CA ILE A 121 5.16 6.74 -15.78
C ILE A 121 5.93 7.66 -14.84
N LEU A 122 5.29 8.76 -14.42
CA LEU A 122 5.75 9.59 -13.32
C LEU A 122 5.11 9.08 -12.03
N ALA A 123 5.91 8.87 -11.00
CA ALA A 123 5.44 8.35 -9.72
C ALA A 123 5.88 9.23 -8.54
N ASN A 124 5.01 9.36 -7.54
CA ASN A 124 5.34 10.05 -6.28
C ASN A 124 5.02 9.15 -5.09
N TYR A 125 5.97 8.97 -4.18
CA TYR A 125 5.83 8.10 -3.02
C TYR A 125 5.84 8.91 -1.73
N ALA A 126 4.83 8.69 -0.89
CA ALA A 126 4.72 9.26 0.44
C ALA A 126 4.54 8.14 1.48
N HIS A 127 5.20 8.29 2.62
CA HIS A 127 5.08 7.38 3.77
C HIS A 127 4.21 8.04 4.84
N SER A 128 3.32 7.28 5.48
CA SER A 128 2.59 7.80 6.63
C SER A 128 3.56 8.15 7.77
N ALA A 129 3.24 9.24 8.46
CA ALA A 129 3.92 9.64 9.69
C ALA A 129 3.63 8.65 10.82
N LEU A 130 2.38 8.16 10.95
CA LEU A 130 1.95 7.28 12.04
C LEU A 130 2.28 5.80 11.83
N LEU A 131 2.19 5.31 10.59
CA LEU A 131 2.43 3.91 10.26
C LEU A 131 3.33 3.83 9.04
N SER A 132 4.63 3.66 9.26
CA SER A 132 5.64 3.70 8.18
C SER A 132 5.43 2.67 7.06
N THR A 133 4.70 1.59 7.33
CA THR A 133 4.35 0.53 6.38
C THR A 133 3.14 0.89 5.51
N PHE A 134 2.41 1.96 5.83
CA PHE A 134 1.33 2.52 5.03
C PHE A 134 1.84 3.65 4.13
N HIS A 135 1.54 3.53 2.84
CA HIS A 135 2.06 4.43 1.81
C HIS A 135 0.95 4.92 0.89
N ARG A 136 1.18 6.10 0.32
CA ARG A 136 0.45 6.60 -0.84
C ARG A 136 1.42 6.66 -2.01
N ARG A 137 1.08 5.96 -3.09
CA ARG A 137 1.78 6.08 -4.38
C ARG A 137 0.84 6.73 -5.37
N THR A 138 1.31 7.77 -6.05
CA THR A 138 0.60 8.35 -7.18
C THR A 138 1.31 8.03 -8.47
N TYR A 139 0.55 7.85 -9.55
CA TYR A 139 1.07 7.52 -10.88
C TYR A 139 0.33 8.34 -11.93
N SER A 140 1.06 8.86 -12.91
CA SER A 140 0.50 9.51 -14.10
C SER A 140 1.34 9.17 -15.31
N LEU A 141 0.74 9.10 -16.50
CA LEU A 141 1.51 8.95 -17.73
C LEU A 141 2.35 10.21 -17.94
N ARG A 142 3.61 10.03 -18.33
CA ARG A 142 4.51 11.14 -18.66
C ARG A 142 3.96 11.99 -19.81
N TYR A 143 3.35 11.34 -20.80
CA TYR A 143 2.81 11.95 -22.01
C TYR A 143 1.34 12.38 -21.88
N ASN A 144 0.67 11.98 -20.79
CA ASN A 144 -0.66 12.47 -20.43
C ASN A 144 -0.78 12.59 -18.90
N PRO A 145 -0.29 13.70 -18.31
CA PRO A 145 -0.26 13.88 -16.87
C PRO A 145 -1.58 14.44 -16.30
N SER A 146 -2.66 14.40 -17.09
CA SER A 146 -3.99 14.92 -16.71
C SER A 146 -4.76 13.96 -15.80
N ILE A 147 -4.42 12.67 -15.82
CA ILE A 147 -5.03 11.62 -15.01
C ILE A 147 -3.99 11.09 -14.03
N VAL A 148 -4.41 10.95 -12.78
CA VAL A 148 -3.56 10.46 -11.69
C VAL A 148 -4.25 9.29 -11.02
N LEU A 149 -3.60 8.13 -11.01
CA LEU A 149 -3.95 7.01 -10.15
C LEU A 149 -3.32 7.24 -8.78
N VAL A 150 -4.11 7.12 -7.72
CA VAL A 150 -3.64 7.16 -6.34
C VAL A 150 -3.91 5.81 -5.70
N HIS A 151 -2.90 5.18 -5.11
CA HIS A 151 -2.97 3.87 -4.47
C HIS A 151 -2.46 3.96 -3.03
N TYR A 152 -3.31 3.58 -2.09
CA TYR A 152 -3.04 3.53 -0.65
C TYR A 152 -2.84 2.09 -0.22
N LEU A 153 -1.71 1.76 0.39
CA LEU A 153 -1.43 0.37 0.78
C LEU A 153 -0.54 0.27 2.02
N ASN A 154 -0.95 -0.60 2.93
CA ASN A 154 -0.18 -1.07 4.09
C ASN A 154 0.52 -2.38 3.72
N VAL A 155 1.86 -2.38 3.76
CA VAL A 155 2.69 -3.55 3.49
C VAL A 155 3.66 -3.75 4.65
N PRO A 156 3.22 -4.29 5.78
CA PRO A 156 4.11 -4.57 6.90
C PRO A 156 4.99 -5.79 6.60
N SER A 157 6.12 -5.85 7.30
CA SER A 157 7.07 -6.94 7.17
C SER A 157 6.88 -7.98 8.27
N ILE A 158 7.13 -9.25 7.95
CA ILE A 158 7.20 -10.34 8.91
C ILE A 158 8.68 -10.70 9.09
N THR A 159 9.15 -10.74 10.34
CA THR A 159 10.54 -11.08 10.65
C THR A 159 10.85 -12.55 10.38
N GLN A 160 12.11 -12.93 10.50
CA GLN A 160 12.50 -14.35 10.47
C GLN A 160 11.83 -15.13 11.61
N ASP A 161 11.70 -14.52 12.80
CA ASP A 161 11.00 -15.09 13.97
C ASP A 161 9.46 -14.98 13.91
N ASP A 162 8.90 -14.82 12.72
CA ASP A 162 7.45 -14.75 12.47
C ASP A 162 6.70 -13.61 13.18
N LYS A 163 7.40 -12.55 13.60
CA LYS A 163 6.77 -11.38 14.24
C LYS A 163 6.40 -10.34 13.19
N LEU A 164 5.23 -9.73 13.33
CA LEU A 164 4.85 -8.54 12.58
C LEU A 164 5.71 -7.36 13.03
N CYS A 165 6.51 -6.81 12.14
CA CYS A 165 7.39 -5.68 12.39
C CYS A 165 6.74 -4.37 11.94
N LEU A 166 6.47 -3.49 12.90
CA LEU A 166 5.86 -2.18 12.70
C LEU A 166 6.82 -1.10 13.22
N PRO A 167 7.58 -0.42 12.35
CA PRO A 167 8.44 0.67 12.77
C PRO A 167 7.57 1.82 13.31
N LEU A 168 7.77 2.20 14.58
CA LEU A 168 6.92 3.23 15.17
C LEU A 168 7.47 4.62 14.83
N PRO A 169 6.58 5.62 14.70
CA PRO A 169 6.93 7.00 14.42
C PRO A 169 8.04 7.58 15.30
N THR A 170 8.71 8.56 14.71
CA THR A 170 9.43 9.62 15.40
C THR A 170 8.61 10.89 15.25
N PHE A 171 8.34 11.57 16.36
CA PHE A 171 7.53 12.78 16.40
C PHE A 171 8.43 14.01 16.61
N PHE A 172 8.14 15.09 15.90
CA PHE A 172 8.66 16.41 16.21
C PHE A 172 7.76 17.09 17.24
N GLU A 173 8.29 18.07 17.99
CA GLU A 173 7.52 18.83 19.01
C GLU A 173 6.20 19.38 18.46
N GLU A 174 6.23 19.89 17.23
CA GLU A 174 5.08 20.46 16.52
C GLU A 174 3.95 19.46 16.28
N ASP A 175 4.27 18.17 16.11
CA ASP A 175 3.28 17.12 15.84
C ASP A 175 2.59 16.63 17.14
N ARG A 176 3.13 16.96 18.32
CA ARG A 176 2.66 16.41 19.61
C ARG A 176 1.33 16.98 20.07
N SER A 177 1.13 18.29 19.91
CA SER A 177 -0.05 18.99 20.42
C SER A 177 -1.33 18.63 19.65
N GLU A 178 -1.20 18.13 18.43
CA GLU A 178 -2.31 17.80 17.53
C GLU A 178 -2.74 16.32 17.61
N LEU A 179 -1.97 15.45 18.28
CA LEU A 179 -2.17 14.00 18.26
C LEU A 179 -2.76 13.46 19.58
N SER A 180 -4.08 13.30 19.61
CA SER A 180 -4.78 12.55 20.66
C SER A 180 -4.80 11.05 20.35
N ARG A 181 -5.03 10.20 21.37
CA ARG A 181 -5.21 8.75 21.17
C ARG A 181 -6.31 8.44 20.16
N ASN A 182 -7.42 9.18 20.20
CA ASN A 182 -8.54 9.00 19.27
C ASN A 182 -8.17 9.39 17.84
N SER A 183 -7.47 10.52 17.64
CA SER A 183 -7.04 10.94 16.30
C SER A 183 -6.02 10.00 15.67
N VAL A 184 -5.20 9.32 16.50
CA VAL A 184 -4.32 8.23 16.06
C VAL A 184 -5.13 7.01 15.62
N LEU A 185 -6.06 6.52 16.47
CA LEU A 185 -6.88 5.34 16.15
C LEU A 185 -7.70 5.54 14.87
N GLU A 186 -8.32 6.70 14.73
CA GLU A 186 -9.10 7.07 13.56
C GLU A 186 -8.31 7.01 12.24
N GLN A 187 -7.00 7.26 12.28
CA GLN A 187 -6.12 7.10 11.12
C GLN A 187 -5.68 5.64 10.93
N LEU A 188 -5.35 4.93 12.02
CA LEU A 188 -4.85 3.55 11.94
C LEU A 188 -5.91 2.55 11.47
N LEU A 189 -7.17 2.69 11.91
CA LEU A 189 -8.27 1.80 11.56
C LEU A 189 -8.40 1.56 10.04
N PRO A 190 -8.53 2.60 9.19
CA PRO A 190 -8.61 2.39 7.75
C PRO A 190 -7.30 1.84 7.14
N MET A 191 -6.12 2.11 7.73
CA MET A 191 -4.83 1.56 7.27
C MET A 191 -4.70 0.03 7.47
N PHE A 192 -5.51 -0.57 8.35
CA PHE A 192 -5.58 -2.02 8.55
C PHE A 192 -6.84 -2.65 7.93
N SER A 193 -7.64 -1.89 7.18
CA SER A 193 -8.88 -2.41 6.59
C SER A 193 -8.63 -3.59 5.64
N GLY A 194 -9.18 -4.76 5.96
CA GLY A 194 -8.95 -6.02 5.24
C GLY A 194 -7.48 -6.43 5.18
N PHE A 195 -6.68 -6.02 6.16
CA PHE A 195 -5.41 -6.68 6.43
C PHE A 195 -5.68 -8.17 6.71
N PRO A 196 -4.90 -9.10 6.12
CA PRO A 196 -5.15 -10.52 6.30
C PRO A 196 -4.85 -10.93 7.74
N ASN A 197 -5.83 -11.57 8.40
CA ASN A 197 -5.61 -12.18 9.72
C ASN A 197 -4.67 -13.39 9.62
N TYR A 198 -4.55 -14.01 8.45
CA TYR A 198 -3.71 -15.18 8.24
C TYR A 198 -2.67 -14.92 7.15
N ILE A 199 -1.40 -15.09 7.50
CA ILE A 199 -0.27 -14.95 6.57
C ILE A 199 0.42 -16.30 6.41
N SER A 200 0.52 -16.76 5.16
CA SER A 200 1.20 -18.03 4.85
C SER A 200 2.72 -17.82 4.76
N ARG A 201 3.50 -18.76 5.27
CA ARG A 201 4.96 -18.84 5.14
C ARG A 201 5.31 -19.95 4.16
N PRO A 202 5.53 -19.64 2.86
CA PRO A 202 5.71 -20.65 1.84
C PRO A 202 6.87 -21.61 2.14
N GLN A 203 7.96 -21.09 2.73
CA GLN A 203 9.15 -21.89 3.03
C GLN A 203 8.93 -22.94 4.13
N SER A 204 8.03 -22.69 5.08
CA SER A 204 7.81 -23.57 6.24
C SER A 204 6.41 -24.20 6.28
N ASN A 205 5.57 -23.91 5.29
CA ASN A 205 4.16 -24.30 5.23
C ASN A 205 3.36 -23.94 6.51
N ARG A 206 3.81 -22.91 7.25
CA ARG A 206 3.16 -22.42 8.46
C ARG A 206 2.20 -21.30 8.12
N GLN A 207 1.13 -21.20 8.90
CA GLN A 207 0.18 -20.10 8.83
C GLN A 207 0.27 -19.28 10.11
N LEU A 208 0.52 -17.98 9.97
CA LEU A 208 0.64 -17.04 11.09
C LEU A 208 -0.69 -16.32 11.24
N HIS A 209 -1.29 -16.41 12.43
CA HIS A 209 -2.51 -15.69 12.76
C HIS A 209 -2.16 -14.36 13.45
N PHE A 210 -2.72 -13.25 12.99
CA PHE A 210 -2.61 -11.94 13.62
C PHE A 210 -4.02 -11.36 13.83
N ASP A 211 -4.42 -11.23 15.09
CA ASP A 211 -5.62 -10.48 15.43
C ASP A 211 -5.40 -8.98 15.19
N VAL A 212 -6.08 -8.43 14.18
CA VAL A 212 -5.98 -7.02 13.79
C VAL A 212 -6.35 -6.06 14.91
N GLN A 213 -7.30 -6.42 15.79
CA GLN A 213 -7.69 -5.58 16.92
C GLN A 213 -6.58 -5.52 17.97
N LEU A 214 -5.93 -6.66 18.25
CA LEU A 214 -4.77 -6.69 19.14
C LEU A 214 -3.59 -5.91 18.54
N VAL A 215 -3.34 -6.07 17.24
CA VAL A 215 -2.31 -5.31 16.52
C VAL A 215 -2.55 -3.80 16.62
N LEU A 216 -3.77 -3.35 16.35
CA LEU A 216 -4.15 -1.94 16.44
C LEU A 216 -4.03 -1.40 17.87
N SER A 217 -4.48 -2.17 18.86
CA SER A 217 -4.41 -1.79 20.28
C SER A 217 -2.96 -1.64 20.74
N ALA A 218 -2.09 -2.60 20.40
CA ALA A 218 -0.67 -2.58 20.73
C ALA A 218 0.04 -1.41 20.04
N LEU A 219 -0.20 -1.22 18.75
CA LEU A 219 0.38 -0.12 17.98
C LEU A 219 -0.06 1.25 18.50
N CYS A 220 -1.36 1.43 18.75
CA CYS A 220 -1.88 2.68 19.30
C CYS A 220 -1.26 2.99 20.67
N SER A 221 -1.13 1.97 21.53
CA SER A 221 -0.57 2.15 22.88
C SER A 221 0.92 2.49 22.81
N ALA A 222 1.67 1.84 21.91
CA ALA A 222 3.08 2.16 21.67
C ALA A 222 3.26 3.60 21.13
N ILE A 223 2.39 4.05 20.23
CA ILE A 223 2.39 5.42 19.71
C ILE A 223 2.03 6.42 20.82
N SER A 224 0.99 6.15 21.62
CA SER A 224 0.60 7.02 22.74
C SER A 224 1.71 7.16 23.78
N HIS A 225 2.37 6.06 24.14
CA HIS A 225 3.50 6.08 25.06
C HIS A 225 4.67 6.92 24.51
N ARG A 226 4.97 6.79 23.22
CA ARG A 226 5.99 7.60 22.53
C ARG A 226 5.69 9.10 22.57
N LEU A 227 4.41 9.47 22.37
CA LEU A 227 3.98 10.85 22.48
C LEU A 227 4.18 11.40 23.90
N GLN A 228 3.85 10.61 24.93
CA GLN A 228 4.01 10.99 26.35
C GLN A 228 5.48 11.13 26.78
N VAL A 229 6.31 10.11 26.53
CA VAL A 229 7.73 10.12 26.93
C VAL A 229 8.43 11.33 26.35
N ALA A 230 8.19 11.60 25.08
CA ALA A 230 8.91 12.68 24.44
C ALA A 230 8.33 14.08 24.76
N SER A 231 7.18 14.17 25.45
CA SER A 231 6.76 15.39 26.17
C SER A 231 7.48 15.58 27.51
N SER A 232 7.94 14.51 28.17
CA SER A 232 8.62 14.58 29.49
C SER A 232 10.11 14.95 29.42
N VAL A 233 10.74 14.80 28.25
CA VAL A 233 12.18 15.10 28.04
C VAL A 233 12.41 16.60 27.70
N GLY A 234 11.35 17.40 27.63
CA GLY A 234 11.38 18.81 27.22
C GLY A 234 11.87 19.84 28.25
N GLU A 235 12.44 19.45 29.40
CA GLU A 235 12.83 20.40 30.48
C GLU A 235 14.34 20.56 30.75
N VAL A 236 15.24 19.96 29.95
CA VAL A 236 16.68 20.20 30.15
C VAL A 236 17.32 20.89 28.94
N SER A 237 17.52 22.19 29.11
CA SER A 237 18.28 23.11 28.26
C SER A 237 19.74 22.65 28.08
N HIS A 238 20.25 22.87 26.86
CA HIS A 238 21.67 23.02 26.49
C HIS A 238 22.68 22.06 27.14
N SER A 239 22.91 20.89 26.52
CA SER A 239 24.29 20.40 26.40
C SER A 239 24.45 19.49 25.18
N THR A 240 25.60 19.63 24.54
CA THR A 240 26.08 18.89 23.37
C THR A 240 26.00 17.38 23.58
N ALA A 241 24.96 16.74 23.06
CA ALA A 241 24.89 15.28 22.95
C ALA A 241 25.10 14.86 21.49
N SER A 242 26.14 14.06 21.30
CA SER A 242 26.55 13.46 20.03
C SER A 242 25.36 12.86 19.28
N ARG A 243 25.27 13.15 17.98
CA ARG A 243 24.41 12.47 17.00
C ARG A 243 24.89 11.02 16.83
N THR A 244 24.61 10.16 17.80
CA THR A 244 24.68 8.70 17.64
C THR A 244 23.33 8.21 17.12
N GLY A 245 23.37 7.27 16.18
CA GLY A 245 22.35 7.02 15.16
C GLY A 245 20.91 6.88 15.66
N SER A 246 19.98 7.36 14.84
CA SER A 246 18.54 7.11 14.96
C SER A 246 18.28 5.60 14.97
N SER A 247 18.19 5.00 16.15
CA SER A 247 17.76 3.62 16.30
C SER A 247 16.30 3.56 15.87
N LEU A 248 16.03 2.90 14.73
CA LEU A 248 14.68 2.66 14.24
C LEU A 248 13.96 1.72 15.22
N TYR A 249 13.26 2.30 16.18
CA TYR A 249 12.48 1.53 17.14
C TYR A 249 11.25 0.90 16.47
N CYS A 250 11.26 -0.42 16.39
CA CYS A 250 10.16 -1.22 15.86
C CYS A 250 9.35 -1.88 16.97
N LEU A 251 8.03 -1.98 16.77
CA LEU A 251 7.15 -2.85 17.54
C LEU A 251 7.09 -4.20 16.83
N PHE A 252 7.40 -5.26 17.56
CA PHE A 252 7.32 -6.64 17.08
C PHE A 252 6.14 -7.33 17.74
N ILE A 253 5.15 -7.72 16.95
CA ILE A 253 3.94 -8.39 17.45
C ILE A 253 4.02 -9.87 17.06
N PRO A 254 4.05 -10.80 18.02
CA PRO A 254 4.03 -12.23 17.69
C PRO A 254 2.67 -12.64 17.11
N PRO A 255 2.60 -13.78 16.39
CA PRO A 255 1.33 -14.37 16.00
C PRO A 255 0.46 -14.65 17.23
N THR A 256 -0.84 -14.45 17.11
CA THR A 256 -1.82 -14.79 18.14
C THR A 256 -1.85 -16.30 18.31
N GLU A 257 -1.59 -16.78 19.54
CA GLU A 257 -1.73 -18.20 19.85
C GLU A 257 -3.18 -18.63 19.62
N VAL A 258 -3.38 -19.56 18.69
CA VAL A 258 -4.68 -20.22 18.52
C VAL A 258 -4.69 -21.35 19.53
N ALA A 259 -5.54 -21.26 20.56
CA ALA A 259 -5.76 -22.36 21.47
C ALA A 259 -6.18 -23.59 20.65
N VAL A 260 -5.31 -24.59 20.58
CA VAL A 260 -5.67 -25.89 20.02
C VAL A 260 -6.65 -26.51 20.99
N VAL A 261 -7.95 -26.42 20.70
CA VAL A 261 -8.96 -27.21 21.42
C VAL A 261 -8.61 -28.67 21.14
N PRO A 262 -8.22 -29.49 22.14
CA PRO A 262 -7.92 -30.88 21.88
C PRO A 262 -9.20 -31.53 21.33
N HIS A 263 -9.13 -31.99 20.08
CA HIS A 263 -10.20 -32.78 19.48
C HIS A 263 -10.41 -34.03 20.34
N GLN A 264 -11.46 -34.04 21.15
CA GLN A 264 -12.06 -35.27 21.60
C GLN A 264 -12.50 -36.02 20.32
N LYS A 265 -11.87 -37.17 20.08
CA LYS A 265 -12.29 -38.10 19.03
C LYS A 265 -13.69 -38.61 19.34
N SER A 266 -14.73 -37.92 18.90
CA SER A 266 -16.06 -38.49 18.78
C SER A 266 -16.13 -39.26 17.46
N ARG A 267 -16.17 -40.58 17.58
CA ARG A 267 -16.54 -41.51 16.51
C ARG A 267 -18.00 -41.28 16.11
N LEU A 268 -18.24 -41.38 14.80
CA LEU A 268 -19.42 -41.93 14.10
C LEU A 268 -20.16 -41.01 13.12
N HIS A 269 -20.15 -41.53 11.89
CA HIS A 269 -21.11 -41.49 10.79
C HIS A 269 -21.05 -40.41 9.69
N GLN A 270 -20.73 -40.95 8.51
CA GLN A 270 -20.95 -40.40 7.16
C GLN A 270 -22.40 -39.94 6.94
N SER A 271 -22.58 -38.80 6.28
CA SER A 271 -23.53 -38.65 5.17
C SER A 271 -23.37 -37.30 4.43
N GLN A 272 -23.08 -37.42 3.13
CA GLN A 272 -23.60 -36.63 1.98
C GLN A 272 -23.29 -35.13 1.81
N ASN A 273 -22.45 -34.88 0.80
CA ASN A 273 -22.53 -33.90 -0.30
C ASN A 273 -23.37 -32.61 -0.13
N LEU A 274 -22.68 -31.46 -0.10
CA LEU A 274 -23.15 -30.17 -0.66
C LEU A 274 -21.94 -29.41 -1.25
N PRO A 275 -22.09 -28.66 -2.36
CA PRO A 275 -20.96 -28.01 -3.03
C PRO A 275 -20.50 -26.73 -2.31
N ASP A 276 -19.18 -26.57 -2.24
CA ASP A 276 -18.47 -25.45 -1.63
C ASP A 276 -18.58 -24.18 -2.50
N LEU A 277 -19.26 -23.17 -1.97
CA LEU A 277 -19.32 -21.81 -2.50
C LEU A 277 -18.51 -20.89 -1.56
N SER A 278 -17.19 -20.91 -1.68
CA SER A 278 -16.32 -19.94 -1.02
C SER A 278 -15.08 -19.58 -1.86
N GLN A 279 -15.29 -18.81 -2.94
CA GLN A 279 -14.21 -18.02 -3.54
C GLN A 279 -13.85 -16.84 -2.63
N GLY A 280 -13.11 -17.12 -1.56
CA GLY A 280 -12.37 -16.11 -0.81
C GLY A 280 -11.03 -15.84 -1.50
N GLN A 281 -10.80 -14.59 -1.91
CA GLN A 281 -9.52 -14.15 -2.48
C GLN A 281 -8.37 -14.46 -1.49
N LYS A 282 -7.54 -15.45 -1.83
CA LYS A 282 -6.25 -15.69 -1.16
C LYS A 282 -5.31 -14.53 -1.51
N ALA A 283 -5.12 -13.61 -0.57
CA ALA A 283 -4.09 -12.58 -0.72
C ALA A 283 -2.72 -13.21 -0.41
N PHE A 284 -1.90 -13.39 -1.44
CA PHE A 284 -0.50 -13.74 -1.29
C PHE A 284 0.30 -12.47 -1.03
N ILE A 285 0.88 -12.33 0.17
CA ILE A 285 2.01 -11.43 0.36
C ILE A 285 3.25 -12.25 0.00
N MET A 286 3.66 -12.18 -1.26
CA MET A 286 4.97 -12.66 -1.67
C MET A 286 6.00 -11.69 -1.09
N ALA A 287 6.90 -12.20 -0.25
CA ALA A 287 8.18 -11.55 -0.03
C ALA A 287 8.96 -11.67 -1.34
N GLU A 288 8.83 -10.70 -2.23
CA GLU A 288 9.56 -10.72 -3.49
C GLU A 288 11.01 -10.32 -3.22
N THR A 289 11.89 -11.28 -3.51
CA THR A 289 13.34 -11.18 -3.55
C THR A 289 13.76 -10.06 -4.52
N ALA A 290 14.83 -9.37 -4.16
CA ALA A 290 15.46 -8.30 -4.93
C ALA A 290 15.67 -8.64 -6.41
N MET A 291 15.44 -7.66 -7.29
CA MET A 291 15.87 -7.64 -8.69
C MET A 291 17.37 -7.29 -8.80
N PRO A 292 18.05 -7.67 -9.90
CA PRO A 292 19.47 -7.99 -9.92
C PRO A 292 20.38 -6.76 -9.98
N ASP A 293 21.46 -6.81 -9.20
CA ASP A 293 22.58 -5.87 -9.25
C ASP A 293 23.56 -6.35 -10.33
N THR A 294 23.75 -5.56 -11.39
CA THR A 294 24.82 -5.79 -12.37
C THR A 294 26.12 -5.23 -11.80
N SER A 295 26.97 -6.09 -11.24
CA SER A 295 28.44 -6.12 -11.45
C SER A 295 29.12 -7.05 -10.44
N GLU A 296 29.85 -8.05 -10.96
CA GLU A 296 30.71 -8.94 -10.18
C GLU A 296 31.90 -8.19 -9.58
N LYS A 297 32.18 -8.44 -8.29
CA LYS A 297 33.45 -9.05 -7.83
C LYS A 297 33.32 -9.50 -6.37
N THR A 298 33.79 -10.71 -6.15
CA THR A 298 33.71 -11.59 -4.97
C THR A 298 34.43 -11.07 -3.72
N SER A 299 33.77 -11.16 -2.56
CA SER A 299 34.34 -11.69 -1.30
C SER A 299 33.29 -11.71 -0.17
N ASN A 300 33.16 -12.87 0.49
CA ASN A 300 32.16 -13.24 1.51
C ASN A 300 32.05 -12.28 2.71
N PHE A 301 30.84 -11.81 3.05
CA PHE A 301 30.33 -11.57 4.42
C PHE A 301 28.82 -11.28 4.37
N THR A 302 28.04 -11.96 5.21
CA THR A 302 26.56 -11.90 5.27
C THR A 302 26.12 -10.74 6.17
N GLU A 303 25.63 -9.63 5.60
CA GLU A 303 25.05 -8.52 6.38
C GLU A 303 23.75 -7.98 5.73
N LEU A 304 22.68 -7.91 6.52
CA LEU A 304 21.42 -7.25 6.17
C LEU A 304 21.67 -5.75 5.93
N LYS A 305 21.59 -5.31 4.68
CA LYS A 305 21.52 -3.87 4.35
C LYS A 305 20.14 -3.33 4.74
N CYS A 306 20.07 -2.77 5.94
CA CYS A 306 19.15 -1.71 6.29
C CYS A 306 19.43 -0.52 5.34
N TYR A 307 18.51 -0.17 4.44
CA TYR A 307 18.78 0.85 3.42
C TYR A 307 18.95 2.23 4.06
N ARG A 308 20.17 2.76 3.89
CA ARG A 308 20.59 4.14 4.18
C ARG A 308 19.76 5.16 3.40
N GLU A 309 19.56 6.30 4.05
CA GLU A 309 19.08 7.55 3.46
C GLU A 309 19.91 7.96 2.25
N TYR A 310 19.28 8.12 1.09
CA TYR A 310 19.58 9.12 0.05
C TYR A 310 18.28 9.51 -0.65
#